data_AF-A0AAD9TUQ9-F1
#
_entry.id   AF-A0AAD9TUQ9-F1
#
_cell.length_a   1.000
_cell.length_b   1.000
_cell.length_c   1.000
_cell.angle_alpha   90.00
_cell.angle_beta   90.00
_cell.angle_gamma   90.00
#
_symmetry.space_group_name_H-M   'P 1'
#
loop_
_entity.id
_entity.type
_entity.pdbx_description
1 polymer ?
#
loop_
_entity_poly.entity_id
_entity_poly.type
_entity_poly.pdbx_seq_one_letter_code
_entity_poly.pdbx_strand_id
1 'polypeptide(L)' 'MSGDLKVGVEIEKGQKDGLFTREGVCKAVKAVMFENSEVAKPVREIHGIQRELSMKQGIESSYNNGLV' A
#
# COMPACT_ATOMS: atom_id res chain seq x y z
N MET A 1 1.51 -3.23 5.54
CA MET A 1 1.08 -2.94 4.15
C MET A 1 2.24 -3.07 3.16
N SER A 2 3.43 -2.57 3.46
CA SER A 2 4.64 -2.79 2.63
C SER A 2 5.35 -4.14 2.82
N GLY A 3 5.05 -4.88 3.89
CA GLY A 3 5.57 -6.23 4.16
C GLY A 3 5.03 -7.28 3.18
N ASP A 4 4.49 -8.40 3.67
CA ASP A 4 4.08 -9.51 2.79
C ASP A 4 3.04 -9.14 1.74
N LEU A 5 2.14 -8.19 2.08
CA LEU A 5 1.16 -7.66 1.14
C LEU A 5 1.76 -6.77 0.04
N LYS A 6 2.98 -6.23 0.21
CA LYS A 6 3.67 -5.37 -0.77
C LYS A 6 2.78 -4.30 -1.42
N VAL A 7 1.81 -3.74 -0.69
CA VAL A 7 0.83 -2.77 -1.21
C VAL A 7 1.29 -1.32 -1.06
N GLY A 8 2.46 -1.11 -0.44
CA GLY A 8 3.04 0.23 -0.28
C GLY A 8 4.50 0.16 0.17
N VAL A 9 5.02 1.29 0.66
CA VAL A 9 6.37 1.40 1.20
C VAL A 9 6.33 2.01 2.60
N GLU A 10 7.28 1.61 3.44
CA GLU A 10 7.47 2.18 4.77
C GLU A 10 8.53 3.28 4.74
N ILE A 11 8.35 4.27 5.62
CA ILE A 11 9.26 5.40 5.78
C ILE A 11 9.63 5.47 7.26
N GLU A 12 10.92 5.51 7.56
CA GLU A 12 11.37 5.70 8.93
C GLU A 12 10.98 7.09 9.45
N LYS A 13 10.48 7.12 10.69
CA LYS A 13 10.22 8.35 11.43
C LYS A 13 11.43 8.68 12.31
N GLY A 14 11.64 9.97 12.57
CA GLY A 14 12.58 10.42 13.58
C GLY A 14 12.18 9.84 14.94
N GLN A 15 13.13 9.19 15.63
CA GLN A 15 12.83 8.46 16.86
C GLN A 15 12.38 9.37 18.03
N LYS A 16 12.77 10.66 18.00
CA LYS A 16 12.47 11.62 19.08
C LYS A 16 11.27 12.50 18.79
N ASP A 17 11.11 12.96 17.55
CA ASP A 17 10.06 13.89 17.13
C ASP A 17 8.86 13.17 16.47
N GLY A 18 9.03 11.90 16.07
CA GLY A 18 8.03 11.12 15.36
C GLY A 18 7.73 11.63 13.95
N LEU A 19 8.54 12.56 13.43
CA LEU A 19 8.32 13.22 12.15
C LEU A 19 9.00 12.49 11.01
N PHE A 20 8.45 12.62 9.81
CA PHE A 20 9.13 12.19 8.60
C PHE A 20 10.04 13.29 8.06
N THR A 21 11.21 12.91 7.55
CA THR A 21 12.07 13.86 6.86
C THR A 21 11.59 14.08 5.43
N ARG A 22 11.82 15.29 4.91
CA ARG A 22 11.52 15.61 3.50
C ARG A 22 12.20 14.62 2.55
N GLU A 23 13.45 14.27 2.84
CA GLU A 23 14.26 13.35 2.07
C GLU A 23 13.68 11.93 2.09
N GLY A 24 13.23 11.45 3.25
CA GLY A 24 12.57 10.16 3.39
C GLY A 24 11.28 10.07 2.58
N VAL A 25 10.42 11.09 2.67
CA VAL A 25 9.18 11.16 1.88
C VAL A 25 9.48 11.23 0.38
N CYS A 26 10.43 12.07 -0.03
CA CYS A 26 10.81 12.20 -1.45
C CYS A 26 11.33 10.87 -2.02
N LYS A 27 12.16 10.13 -1.26
CA LYS A 27 12.65 8.81 -1.66
C LYS A 27 11.50 7.80 -1.81
N ALA A 28 10.56 7.78 -0.86
CA ALA A 28 9.40 6.89 -0.91
C ALA A 28 8.51 7.16 -2.13
N VAL A 29 8.20 8.44 -2.39
CA VAL A 29 7.42 8.85 -3.57
C VAL A 29 8.13 8.41 -4.85
N LYS A 30 9.43 8.68 -4.99
CA LYS A 30 10.20 8.23 -6.16
C LYS A 30 10.20 6.72 -6.31
N ALA A 31 10.34 5.97 -5.21
CA ALA A 31 10.36 4.51 -5.22
C ALA A 31 9.05 3.90 -5.74
N VAL A 32 7.90 4.52 -5.49
CA VAL A 32 6.59 4.01 -5.96
C VAL A 32 6.11 4.63 -7.27
N MET A 33 6.56 5.84 -7.62
CA MET A 33 6.12 6.53 -8.83
C MET A 33 6.98 6.23 -10.04
N PHE A 34 8.27 5.92 -9.86
CA PHE A 34 9.16 5.65 -10.99
C PHE A 34 8.76 4.35 -11.72
N GLU A 35 8.63 4.42 -13.05
CA GLU A 35 8.13 3.30 -13.87
C GLU A 35 9.07 2.09 -13.83
N ASN A 36 10.38 2.33 -13.84
CA ASN A 36 11.41 1.30 -13.81
C ASN A 36 11.88 0.94 -12.39
N SER A 37 11.11 1.32 -11.35
CA SER A 37 11.41 0.92 -9.99
C SER A 37 10.96 -0.53 -9.74
N GLU A 38 11.88 -1.36 -9.26
CA GLU A 38 11.62 -2.74 -8.82
C GLU A 38 10.62 -2.80 -7.66
N VAL A 39 10.47 -1.70 -6.90
CA VAL A 39 9.46 -1.59 -5.83
C VAL A 39 8.08 -1.25 -6.40
N ALA A 40 8.03 -0.40 -7.44
CA ALA A 40 6.77 0.15 -7.93
C ALA A 40 5.93 -0.87 -8.70
N LYS A 41 6.57 -1.80 -9.43
CA LYS A 41 5.87 -2.87 -10.17
C LYS A 41 4.99 -3.75 -9.27
N PRO A 42 5.52 -4.45 -8.25
CA PRO A 42 4.70 -5.32 -7.39
C PRO A 42 3.65 -4.53 -6.61
N VAL A 43 3.96 -3.29 -6.19
CA VAL A 43 3.00 -2.41 -5.50
C VAL A 43 1.79 -2.09 -6.39
N ARG A 44 2.02 -1.78 -7.68
CA ARG A 44 0.95 -1.48 -8.63
C ARG A 44 0.10 -2.70 -8.97
N GLU A 45 0.73 -3.86 -9.16
CA GLU A 45 0.03 -5.13 -9.42
C GLU A 45 -0.91 -5.49 -8.27
N ILE A 46 -0.43 -5.44 -7.03
CA ILE A 46 -1.25 -5.79 -5.86
C ILE A 46 -2.34 -4.74 -5.63
N HIS A 47 -2.07 -3.45 -5.87
CA HIS A 47 -3.13 -2.44 -5.86
C HIS A 47 -4.23 -2.70 -6.88
N GLY A 48 -3.89 -3.25 -8.06
CA GLY A 48 -4.87 -3.69 -9.06
C GLY A 48 -5.77 -4.80 -8.52
N ILE A 49 -5.17 -5.86 -8.00
CA ILE A 49 -5.90 -7.00 -7.41
C ILE A 49 -6.78 -6.54 -6.24
N GLN A 50 -6.23 -5.71 -5.35
CA GLN A 50 -6.99 -5.18 -4.22
C GLN A 50 -8.15 -4.31 -4.69
N ARG A 51 -7.96 -3.48 -5.73
CA ARG A 51 -9.04 -2.68 -6.31
C ARG A 51 -10.15 -3.57 -6.87
N GLU A 52 -9.81 -4.60 -7.64
CA GLU A 52 -10.78 -5.54 -8.19
C GLU A 52 -11.55 -6.27 -7.10
N LEU A 53 -10.84 -6.73 -6.06
CA LEU A 53 -11.45 -7.34 -4.89
C LEU A 53 -12.40 -6.33 -4.22
N SER A 54 -11.96 -5.12 -3.89
CA SER A 54 -12.81 -4.13 -3.24
C SER A 54 -14.03 -3.70 -4.07
N MET A 55 -13.95 -3.79 -5.40
CA MET A 55 -15.06 -3.46 -6.30
C MET A 55 -16.04 -4.61 -6.53
N LYS A 56 -15.66 -5.84 -6.21
CA LYS A 56 -16.50 -7.01 -6.47
C LYS A 56 -17.73 -6.96 -5.56
N GLN A 57 -18.90 -6.87 -6.19
CA GLN A 57 -20.18 -6.77 -5.49
C GLN A 57 -20.40 -7.96 -4.56
N GLY A 58 -20.98 -7.69 -3.40
CA GLY A 58 -21.42 -8.72 -2.46
C GLY A 58 -20.35 -9.28 -1.53
N ILE A 59 -19.10 -8.81 -1.58
CA ILE A 59 -18.08 -9.23 -0.61
C ILE A 59 -18.42 -8.77 0.80
N GLU A 60 -18.79 -7.50 0.96
CA GLU A 60 -19.18 -6.97 2.28
C GLU A 60 -20.46 -7.63 2.80
N SER A 61 -21.46 -7.83 1.93
CA SER A 61 -22.72 -8.45 2.34
C SER A 61 -22.54 -9.93 2.70
N SER A 62 -21.78 -10.70 1.93
CA SER A 62 -21.50 -12.11 2.24
C SER A 62 -20.75 -12.28 3.57
N TYR A 63 -19.81 -11.38 3.89
CA TYR A 63 -19.12 -11.38 5.17
C TYR A 63 -20.07 -11.09 6.35
N ASN A 64 -20.93 -10.08 6.20
CA ASN A 64 -21.87 -9.68 7.25
C ASN A 64 -23.00 -10.68 7.46
N ASN A 65 -23.47 -11.36 6.40
CA ASN A 65 -24.56 -12.33 6.49
C ASN A 65 -24.18 -13.61 7.24
N GLY A 66 -22.88 -13.90 7.41
CA GLY A 66 -22.40 -15.02 8.22
C GLY A 66 -22.34 -14.73 9.72
N LEU A 67 -22.62 -13.49 10.14
CA LEU A 67 -22.58 -13.03 11.54
C LEU A 67 -23.98 -12.82 12.15
N VAL A 68 -25.04 -12.99 11.36
CA VAL A 68 -26.46 -12.92 11.76
C VAL A 68 -27.04 -14.31 11.95
#